data_AF-A0A9P0F6X0-F1
#
_entry.id   AF-A0A9P0F6X0-F1
#
_cell.length_a   1.000
_cell.length_b   1.000
_cell.length_c   1.000
_cell.angle_alpha   90.00
_cell.angle_beta   90.00
_cell.angle_gamma   90.00
#
_symmetry.space_group_name_H-M   'P 1'
#
loop_
_entity.id
_entity.type
_entity.pdbx_description
1 polymer ?
#
loop_
_entity_poly.entity_id
_entity_poly.type
_entity_poly.pdbx_seq_one_letter_code
_entity_poly.pdbx_strand_id
1 'polypeptide(L)'
;MNVDDQPERDLIEEYQATTALVRKNNNLIKELIERINGKMTTLKIEKFNNKDFEVVPPFEGKIEQLPRFLRALDYLAAEYEVTIYTNHLVPFLLHVEAKLKGAVAHQIGLGNYQTWPALREKLILAYDDKRDSATLAEELGVMSQKPNETPMQFYERLILHYDQMLAKLLLECNSNKDIVKGVTEHYLEHFNPPAHEVNSRRESYTRKQDIYPSPEEPQEKRKKGKGKNDSTKPMTSKIFYKEKLALEKQKAAEKKAREEERDRRREEYRQRKLQLLEQVVKNNNNNISSPERL
;
A
#
# COMPACT_ATOMS: atom_id res chain seq x y z
N MET A 1 37.86 10.83 67.35
CA MET A 1 38.05 11.36 65.98
C MET A 1 37.56 10.28 65.03
N ASN A 2 36.33 10.38 64.57
CA ASN A 2 35.77 9.48 63.54
C ASN A 2 35.56 10.36 62.31
N VAL A 3 36.58 10.40 61.47
CA VAL A 3 36.61 11.14 60.21
C VAL A 3 36.73 10.07 59.12
N ASP A 4 35.85 10.16 58.13
CA ASP A 4 35.95 9.55 56.79
C ASP A 4 35.50 8.09 56.51
N ASP A 5 34.28 7.69 56.91
CA ASP A 5 33.59 6.51 56.32
C ASP A 5 32.41 6.88 55.38
N GLN A 6 32.08 8.17 55.29
CA GLN A 6 30.97 8.66 54.46
C GLN A 6 31.13 8.39 52.95
N PRO A 7 32.30 8.62 52.32
CA PRO A 7 32.44 8.46 50.86
C PRO A 7 32.38 6.99 50.41
N GLU A 8 32.79 6.04 51.26
CA GLU A 8 32.62 4.61 50.95
C GLU A 8 31.16 4.18 50.97
N ARG A 9 30.33 4.72 51.86
CA ARG A 9 28.90 4.43 51.91
C ARG A 9 28.18 4.97 50.67
N ASP A 10 28.50 6.19 50.25
CA ASP A 10 27.90 6.81 49.06
C ASP A 10 28.25 6.02 47.79
N LEU A 11 29.49 5.53 47.67
CA LEU A 11 29.93 4.66 46.56
C LEU A 11 29.22 3.30 46.56
N ILE A 12 29.00 2.71 47.74
CA ILE A 12 28.26 1.45 47.86
C ILE A 12 26.80 1.64 47.46
N GLU A 13 26.17 2.73 47.88
CA GLU A 13 24.78 3.05 47.50
C GLU A 13 24.64 3.31 46.00
N GLU A 14 25.58 4.03 45.38
CA GLU A 14 25.59 4.25 43.92
C GLU A 14 25.79 2.94 43.14
N TYR A 15 26.67 2.06 43.62
CA TYR A 15 26.87 0.73 43.03
C TYR A 15 25.61 -0.15 43.14
N GLN A 16 24.91 -0.09 44.27
CA GLN A 16 23.65 -0.80 44.46
C GLN A 16 22.53 -0.24 43.57
N ALA A 17 22.46 1.08 43.41
CA ALA A 17 21.49 1.73 42.54
C ALA A 17 21.71 1.39 41.06
N THR A 18 22.96 1.40 40.60
CA THR A 18 23.32 1.04 39.22
C THR A 18 23.05 -0.43 38.92
N THR A 19 23.40 -1.35 39.82
CA THR A 19 23.09 -2.78 39.66
C THR A 19 21.57 -3.06 39.68
N ALA A 20 20.79 -2.35 40.49
CA ALA A 20 19.33 -2.42 40.48
C ALA A 20 18.75 -1.94 39.13
N LEU A 21 19.28 -0.85 38.57
CA LEU A 21 18.86 -0.33 37.27
C LEU A 21 19.17 -1.30 36.13
N VAL A 22 20.35 -1.92 36.13
CA VAL A 22 20.74 -2.93 35.13
C VAL A 22 19.80 -4.15 35.20
N ARG A 23 19.45 -4.62 36.41
CA ARG A 23 18.48 -5.70 36.57
C ARG A 23 17.09 -5.32 36.03
N LYS A 24 16.63 -4.10 36.30
CA LYS A 24 15.35 -3.59 35.79
C LYS A 24 15.33 -3.53 34.26
N ASN A 25 16.40 -3.05 33.64
CA ASN A 25 16.51 -2.99 32.18
C ASN A 25 16.54 -4.38 31.55
N ASN A 26 17.27 -5.33 32.15
CA ASN A 26 17.30 -6.71 31.67
C ASN A 26 15.92 -7.39 31.76
N ASN A 27 15.14 -7.10 32.79
CA ASN A 27 13.77 -7.62 32.91
C ASN A 27 12.84 -7.00 31.86
N LEU A 28 12.95 -5.70 31.59
CA LEU A 28 12.19 -5.05 30.52
C LEU A 28 12.52 -5.63 29.13
N ILE A 29 13.79 -5.93 28.86
CA ILE A 29 14.22 -6.58 27.63
C ILE A 29 13.60 -7.98 27.52
N LYS A 30 13.60 -8.76 28.60
CA LYS A 30 12.96 -10.09 28.63
C LYS A 30 11.45 -10.00 28.38
N GLU A 31 10.75 -9.08 29.03
CA GLU A 31 9.31 -8.87 28.81
C GLU A 31 9.00 -8.45 27.37
N LEU A 32 9.84 -7.60 26.76
CA LEU A 32 9.70 -7.21 25.36
C LEU A 32 9.88 -8.41 24.43
N ILE A 33 10.89 -9.26 24.67
CA ILE A 33 11.13 -10.48 23.90
C ILE A 33 9.93 -11.44 24.03
N GLU A 34 9.42 -11.65 25.25
CA GLU A 34 8.24 -12.50 25.47
C GLU A 34 6.98 -11.95 24.80
N ARG A 35 6.75 -10.63 24.83
CA ARG A 35 5.63 -10.01 24.11
C ARG A 35 5.77 -10.15 22.59
N ILE A 36 6.98 -10.04 22.05
CA ILE A 36 7.24 -10.24 20.61
C ILE A 36 7.00 -11.71 20.24
N ASN A 37 7.53 -12.64 21.03
CA ASN A 37 7.36 -14.08 20.79
C ASN A 37 5.90 -14.53 20.95
N GLY A 38 5.17 -14.02 21.94
CA GLY A 38 3.75 -14.31 22.15
C GLY A 38 2.84 -13.71 21.07
N LYS A 39 3.24 -12.59 20.45
CA LYS A 39 2.57 -12.04 19.27
C LYS A 39 2.92 -12.79 17.99
N MET A 40 4.13 -13.34 17.87
CA MET A 40 4.53 -14.17 16.74
C MET A 40 3.79 -15.53 16.71
N THR A 41 3.49 -16.12 17.87
CA THR A 41 2.81 -17.43 17.93
C THR A 41 1.30 -17.38 17.65
N THR A 42 0.69 -16.19 17.62
CA THR A 42 -0.75 -16.00 17.36
C THR A 42 -1.07 -15.54 15.94
N LEU A 43 -0.08 -15.14 15.14
CA LEU A 43 -0.22 -15.06 13.70
C LEU A 43 -0.24 -16.50 13.18
N LYS A 44 -1.44 -17.03 12.91
CA LYS A 44 -1.59 -18.22 12.07
C LYS A 44 -0.82 -17.92 10.78
N ILE A 45 0.34 -18.54 10.62
CA ILE A 45 1.07 -18.52 9.36
C ILE A 45 0.19 -19.31 8.40
N GLU A 46 -0.74 -18.64 7.74
CA GLU A 46 -1.49 -19.25 6.66
C GLU A 46 -0.47 -19.66 5.61
N LYS A 47 -0.42 -20.97 5.37
CA LYS A 47 0.53 -21.51 4.41
C LYS A 47 0.19 -20.90 3.05
N PHE A 48 1.22 -20.36 2.42
CA PHE A 48 1.16 -19.85 1.05
C PHE A 48 0.50 -20.89 0.14
N ASN A 49 -0.67 -20.57 -0.43
CA ASN A 49 -1.44 -21.50 -1.24
C ASN A 49 -1.21 -21.22 -2.72
N ASN A 50 -0.52 -22.14 -3.40
CA ASN A 50 -0.18 -22.00 -4.81
C ASN A 50 -1.42 -21.85 -5.72
N LYS A 51 -2.59 -22.36 -5.30
CA LYS A 51 -3.84 -22.23 -6.07
C LYS A 51 -4.30 -20.79 -6.21
N ASP A 52 -3.97 -19.94 -5.25
CA ASP A 52 -4.36 -18.53 -5.29
C ASP A 52 -3.61 -17.77 -6.40
N PHE A 53 -2.51 -18.31 -6.90
CA PHE A 53 -1.81 -17.75 -8.06
C PHE A 53 -2.43 -18.18 -9.40
N GLU A 54 -3.37 -19.13 -9.43
CA GLU A 54 -4.06 -19.50 -10.66
C GLU A 54 -4.86 -18.32 -11.25
N VAL A 55 -5.37 -17.43 -10.40
CA VAL A 55 -6.11 -16.23 -10.84
C VAL A 55 -5.22 -15.16 -11.46
N VAL A 56 -3.90 -15.23 -11.24
CA VAL A 56 -2.93 -14.30 -11.84
C VAL A 56 -2.70 -14.70 -13.30
N PRO A 57 -3.05 -13.84 -14.27
CA PRO A 57 -2.81 -14.13 -15.68
C PRO A 57 -1.29 -14.13 -15.97
N PRO A 58 -0.83 -14.90 -16.98
CA PRO A 58 0.55 -14.76 -17.45
C PRO A 58 0.77 -13.36 -18.04
N PHE A 59 1.99 -12.84 -17.90
CA PHE A 59 2.37 -11.54 -18.45
C PHE A 59 3.49 -11.69 -19.48
N GLU A 60 3.19 -11.28 -20.72
CA GLU A 60 4.09 -11.40 -21.88
C GLU A 60 4.76 -10.08 -22.26
N GLY A 61 4.55 -9.00 -21.49
CA GLY A 61 5.17 -7.70 -21.74
C GLY A 61 4.31 -6.77 -22.60
N LYS A 62 3.03 -7.12 -22.80
CA LYS A 62 2.10 -6.25 -23.51
C LYS A 62 1.51 -5.21 -22.57
N ILE A 63 1.46 -3.95 -23.01
CA ILE A 63 1.05 -2.79 -22.21
C ILE A 63 -0.35 -3.01 -21.62
N GLU A 64 -1.28 -3.50 -22.44
CA GLU A 64 -2.68 -3.73 -22.08
C GLU A 64 -2.86 -4.79 -20.97
N GLN A 65 -1.89 -5.70 -20.80
CA GLN A 65 -1.95 -6.75 -19.79
C GLN A 65 -1.44 -6.27 -18.42
N LEU A 66 -0.57 -5.26 -18.40
CA LEU A 66 0.17 -4.84 -17.21
C LEU A 66 -0.73 -4.46 -16.01
N PRO A 67 -1.78 -3.62 -16.15
CA PRO A 67 -2.59 -3.23 -15.00
C PRO A 67 -3.33 -4.40 -14.35
N ARG A 68 -3.85 -5.33 -15.16
CA ARG A 68 -4.55 -6.52 -14.65
C ARG A 68 -3.58 -7.43 -13.92
N PHE A 69 -2.39 -7.62 -14.47
CA PHE A 69 -1.32 -8.41 -13.85
C PHE A 69 -0.91 -7.83 -12.49
N LEU A 70 -0.60 -6.54 -12.45
CA LEU A 70 -0.19 -5.86 -11.22
C LEU A 70 -1.30 -5.85 -10.17
N ARG A 71 -2.56 -5.62 -10.56
CA ARG A 71 -3.69 -5.62 -9.61
C ARG A 71 -3.89 -6.98 -8.94
N ALA A 72 -3.79 -8.08 -9.68
CA ALA A 72 -3.91 -9.42 -9.11
C ALA A 72 -2.79 -9.71 -8.11
N LEU A 73 -1.57 -9.27 -8.42
CA LEU A 73 -0.42 -9.42 -7.52
C LEU A 73 -0.48 -8.49 -6.31
N ASP A 74 -0.94 -7.25 -6.48
CA ASP A 74 -1.16 -6.29 -5.38
C ASP A 74 -2.20 -6.84 -4.38
N TYR A 75 -3.26 -7.48 -4.88
CA TYR A 75 -4.25 -8.17 -4.04
C TYR A 75 -3.61 -9.32 -3.23
N LEU A 76 -2.87 -10.22 -3.88
CA LEU A 76 -2.22 -11.34 -3.19
C LEU A 76 -1.12 -10.86 -2.23
N ALA A 77 -0.37 -9.82 -2.58
CA ALA A 77 0.63 -9.23 -1.69
C ALA A 77 0.00 -8.66 -0.42
N ALA A 78 -1.20 -8.08 -0.52
CA ALA A 78 -1.96 -7.60 0.64
C ALA A 78 -2.52 -8.77 1.47
N GLU A 79 -3.13 -9.76 0.82
CA GLU A 79 -3.72 -10.94 1.49
C GLU A 79 -2.68 -11.72 2.31
N TYR A 80 -1.48 -11.92 1.75
CA TYR A 80 -0.39 -12.64 2.41
C TYR A 80 0.54 -11.75 3.25
N GLU A 81 0.18 -10.47 3.44
CA GLU A 81 0.99 -9.46 4.14
C GLU A 81 2.47 -9.50 3.72
N VAL A 82 2.73 -9.51 2.40
CA VAL A 82 4.07 -9.68 1.86
C VAL A 82 4.92 -8.46 2.17
N THR A 83 5.89 -8.63 3.06
CA THR A 83 6.87 -7.61 3.41
C THR A 83 8.27 -8.21 3.43
N ILE A 84 9.29 -7.35 3.56
CA ILE A 84 10.68 -7.79 3.69
C ILE A 84 10.95 -8.66 4.92
N TYR A 85 10.03 -8.65 5.90
CA TYR A 85 10.15 -9.39 7.15
C TYR A 85 9.25 -10.62 7.20
N THR A 86 8.43 -10.88 6.17
CA THR A 86 7.56 -12.06 6.15
C THR A 86 8.19 -13.23 5.40
N ASN A 87 7.95 -14.44 5.92
CA ASN A 87 8.35 -15.69 5.28
C ASN A 87 7.67 -15.92 3.91
N HIS A 88 6.69 -15.09 3.55
CA HIS A 88 5.93 -15.17 2.32
C HIS A 88 6.58 -14.44 1.14
N LEU A 89 7.57 -13.56 1.37
CA LEU A 89 8.20 -12.78 0.29
C LEU A 89 8.87 -13.65 -0.77
N VAL A 90 9.73 -14.60 -0.36
CA VAL A 90 10.45 -15.45 -1.31
C VAL A 90 9.48 -16.34 -2.11
N PRO A 91 8.55 -17.07 -1.49
CA PRO A 91 7.52 -17.80 -2.23
C PRO A 91 6.70 -16.91 -3.17
N PHE A 92 6.32 -15.71 -2.73
CA PHE A 92 5.58 -14.75 -3.54
C PHE A 92 6.33 -14.35 -4.80
N LEU A 93 7.59 -13.91 -4.66
CA LEU A 93 8.40 -13.47 -5.79
C LEU A 93 8.64 -14.61 -6.80
N LEU A 94 8.89 -15.84 -6.33
CA LEU A 94 9.03 -17.01 -7.22
C LEU A 94 7.76 -17.28 -8.03
N HIS A 95 6.57 -17.10 -7.43
CA HIS A 95 5.32 -17.25 -8.16
C HIS A 95 5.07 -16.11 -9.15
N VAL A 96 5.44 -14.88 -8.79
CA VAL A 96 5.40 -13.75 -9.75
C VAL A 96 6.27 -14.07 -10.96
N GLU A 97 7.50 -14.52 -10.73
CA GLU A 97 8.45 -14.90 -11.78
C GLU A 97 7.90 -16.00 -12.68
N ALA A 98 7.27 -17.03 -12.11
CA ALA A 98 6.64 -18.11 -12.90
C ALA A 98 5.53 -17.61 -13.83
N LYS A 99 4.90 -16.46 -13.52
CA LYS A 99 3.87 -15.82 -14.32
C LYS A 99 4.42 -14.88 -15.39
N LEU A 100 5.69 -14.48 -15.30
CA LEU A 100 6.37 -13.75 -16.38
C LEU A 100 6.70 -14.71 -17.51
N LYS A 101 6.37 -14.35 -18.76
CA LYS A 101 6.58 -15.18 -19.96
C LYS A 101 7.38 -14.44 -21.03
N GLY A 102 7.96 -15.19 -21.95
CA GLY A 102 8.70 -14.66 -23.10
C GLY A 102 9.91 -13.81 -22.71
N ALA A 103 10.14 -12.72 -23.46
CA ALA A 103 11.28 -11.82 -23.25
C ALA A 103 11.28 -11.16 -21.86
N VAL A 104 10.10 -11.01 -21.24
CA VAL A 104 9.95 -10.38 -19.92
C VAL A 104 10.68 -11.13 -18.82
N ALA A 105 10.53 -12.47 -18.82
CA ALA A 105 11.17 -13.33 -17.83
C ALA A 105 12.70 -13.17 -17.84
N HIS A 106 13.28 -12.97 -19.03
CA HIS A 106 14.72 -12.76 -19.19
C HIS A 106 15.17 -11.35 -18.80
N GLN A 107 14.39 -10.31 -19.12
CA GLN A 107 14.76 -8.91 -18.86
C GLN A 107 14.57 -8.48 -17.40
N ILE A 108 13.54 -9.00 -16.74
CA ILE A 108 13.27 -8.68 -15.34
C ILE A 108 14.22 -9.48 -14.43
N GLY A 109 14.57 -10.72 -14.74
CA GLY A 109 15.67 -11.45 -14.07
C GLY A 109 15.39 -11.91 -12.64
N LEU A 110 15.69 -13.19 -12.37
CA LEU A 110 15.19 -14.01 -11.25
C LEU A 110 15.88 -13.81 -9.87
N GLY A 111 16.46 -12.65 -9.56
CA GLY A 111 17.31 -12.58 -8.36
C GLY A 111 17.64 -11.22 -7.75
N ASN A 112 17.17 -10.12 -8.33
CA ASN A 112 17.62 -8.80 -7.91
C ASN A 112 16.60 -8.03 -7.05
N TYR A 113 15.48 -8.65 -6.68
CA TYR A 113 14.41 -7.96 -5.95
C TYR A 113 14.29 -8.47 -4.53
N GLN A 114 14.46 -7.54 -3.58
CA GLN A 114 14.26 -7.82 -2.16
C GLN A 114 12.86 -7.41 -1.69
N THR A 115 12.03 -6.80 -2.54
CA THR A 115 10.70 -6.34 -2.17
C THR A 115 9.72 -6.43 -3.35
N TRP A 116 8.44 -6.70 -3.09
CA TRP A 116 7.38 -6.61 -4.10
C TRP A 116 7.26 -5.19 -4.69
N PRO A 117 7.25 -4.09 -3.89
CA PRO A 117 7.19 -2.74 -4.44
C PRO A 117 8.29 -2.41 -5.45
N ALA A 118 9.53 -2.87 -5.22
CA ALA A 118 10.64 -2.65 -6.14
C ALA A 118 10.45 -3.38 -7.48
N LEU A 119 9.97 -4.63 -7.44
CA LEU A 119 9.66 -5.39 -8.65
C LEU A 119 8.50 -4.74 -9.43
N ARG A 120 7.44 -4.34 -8.72
CA ARG A 120 6.27 -3.63 -9.29
C ARG A 120 6.68 -2.36 -10.02
N GLU A 121 7.50 -1.51 -9.38
CA GLU A 121 7.99 -0.28 -9.97
C GLU A 121 8.80 -0.55 -11.23
N LYS A 122 9.68 -1.56 -11.22
CA LYS A 122 10.45 -1.93 -12.41
C LYS A 122 9.58 -2.41 -13.56
N LEU A 123 8.53 -3.19 -13.28
CA LEU A 123 7.58 -3.63 -14.31
C LEU A 123 6.86 -2.44 -14.95
N ILE A 124 6.45 -1.44 -14.15
CA ILE A 124 5.87 -0.18 -14.66
C ILE A 124 6.90 0.58 -15.48
N LEU A 125 8.13 0.77 -14.97
CA LEU A 125 9.17 1.49 -15.70
C LEU A 125 9.52 0.83 -17.04
N ALA A 126 9.50 -0.50 -17.12
CA ALA A 126 9.84 -1.24 -18.34
C ALA A 126 8.68 -1.32 -19.34
N TYR A 127 7.44 -1.51 -18.87
CA TYR A 127 6.31 -1.88 -19.72
C TYR A 127 5.12 -0.90 -19.71
N ASP A 128 5.18 0.19 -18.95
CA ASP A 128 4.20 1.27 -19.06
C ASP A 128 4.35 2.03 -20.39
N ASP A 129 3.22 2.48 -20.94
CA ASP A 129 3.20 3.36 -22.09
C ASP A 129 3.81 4.71 -21.71
N LYS A 130 4.76 5.20 -22.52
CA LYS A 130 5.44 6.48 -22.25
C LYS A 130 4.63 7.68 -22.70
N ARG A 131 3.61 7.47 -23.53
CA ARG A 131 2.64 8.50 -23.91
C ARG A 131 1.74 8.84 -22.72
N ASP A 132 1.28 10.08 -22.67
CA ASP A 132 0.25 10.46 -21.71
C ASP A 132 -1.14 10.01 -22.20
N SER A 133 -2.10 9.96 -21.26
CA SER A 133 -3.47 9.54 -21.57
C SER A 133 -4.17 10.48 -22.57
N ALA A 134 -3.79 11.76 -22.62
CA ALA A 134 -4.31 12.73 -23.57
C ALA A 134 -3.88 12.42 -25.02
N THR A 135 -2.59 12.15 -25.24
CA THR A 135 -2.07 11.76 -26.57
C THR A 135 -2.74 10.48 -27.06
N LEU A 136 -2.89 9.49 -26.19
CA LEU A 136 -3.57 8.23 -26.55
C LEU A 136 -5.03 8.45 -26.96
N ALA A 137 -5.74 9.36 -26.29
CA ALA A 137 -7.12 9.70 -26.62
C ALA A 137 -7.24 10.49 -27.94
N GLU A 138 -6.31 11.40 -28.21
CA GLU A 138 -6.26 12.13 -29.48
C GLU A 138 -5.97 11.17 -30.64
N GLU A 139 -4.98 10.28 -30.49
CA GLU A 139 -4.65 9.24 -31.46
C GLU A 139 -5.89 8.37 -31.77
N LEU A 140 -6.63 7.95 -30.75
CA LEU A 140 -7.88 7.18 -30.94
C LEU A 140 -8.93 7.98 -31.73
N GLY A 141 -9.04 9.29 -31.49
CA GLY A 141 -10.00 10.16 -32.16
C GLY A 141 -9.72 10.40 -33.65
N VAL A 142 -8.45 10.30 -34.07
CA VAL A 142 -8.04 10.48 -35.47
C VAL A 142 -7.86 9.16 -36.24
N MET A 143 -8.05 8.02 -35.57
CA MET A 143 -7.93 6.71 -36.22
C MET A 143 -9.00 6.53 -37.31
N SER A 144 -8.53 6.27 -38.52
CA SER A 144 -9.36 5.89 -39.67
C SER A 144 -8.91 4.55 -40.26
N GLN A 145 -9.82 3.89 -40.96
CA GLN A 145 -9.52 2.66 -41.69
C GLN A 145 -8.57 2.97 -42.85
N LYS A 146 -7.47 2.21 -42.96
CA LYS A 146 -6.51 2.38 -44.05
C LYS A 146 -7.06 1.80 -45.37
N PRO A 147 -6.61 2.30 -46.54
CA PRO A 147 -7.11 1.80 -47.84
C PRO A 147 -6.93 0.30 -48.08
N ASN A 148 -5.92 -0.32 -47.46
CA ASN A 148 -5.59 -1.75 -47.63
C ASN A 148 -5.94 -2.60 -46.39
N GLU A 149 -6.78 -2.09 -45.50
CA GLU A 149 -7.14 -2.74 -44.24
C GLU A 149 -8.59 -3.21 -44.29
N THR A 150 -8.85 -4.44 -43.84
CA THR A 150 -10.23 -4.94 -43.74
C THR A 150 -10.96 -4.30 -42.56
N PRO A 151 -12.31 -4.22 -42.57
CA PRO A 151 -13.06 -3.70 -41.43
C PRO A 151 -12.73 -4.39 -40.11
N MET A 152 -12.47 -5.70 -40.15
CA MET A 152 -12.10 -6.48 -38.96
C MET A 152 -10.71 -6.10 -38.44
N GLN A 153 -9.72 -5.96 -39.32
CA GLN A 153 -8.37 -5.52 -38.94
C GLN A 153 -8.39 -4.10 -38.34
N PHE A 154 -9.21 -3.21 -38.90
CA PHE A 154 -9.41 -1.87 -38.34
C PHE A 154 -10.00 -1.92 -36.94
N TYR A 155 -11.04 -2.74 -36.74
CA TYR A 155 -11.66 -2.94 -35.44
C TYR A 155 -10.67 -3.51 -34.41
N GLU A 156 -9.90 -4.53 -34.76
CA GLU A 156 -8.86 -5.12 -33.89
C GLU A 156 -7.81 -4.07 -33.49
N ARG A 157 -7.36 -3.24 -34.44
CA ARG A 157 -6.42 -2.15 -34.18
C ARG A 157 -7.02 -1.09 -33.24
N LEU A 158 -8.29 -0.75 -33.42
CA LEU A 158 -9.01 0.22 -32.58
C LEU A 158 -9.17 -0.29 -31.14
N ILE A 159 -9.55 -1.56 -30.97
CA ILE A 159 -9.66 -2.20 -29.64
C ILE A 159 -8.30 -2.25 -28.94
N LEU A 160 -7.24 -2.64 -29.65
CA LEU A 160 -5.90 -2.66 -29.05
C LEU A 160 -5.47 -1.28 -28.55
N HIS A 161 -5.73 -0.23 -29.33
CA HIS A 161 -5.41 1.14 -28.94
C HIS A 161 -6.24 1.63 -27.74
N TYR A 162 -7.53 1.27 -27.73
CA TYR A 162 -8.42 1.54 -26.60
C TYR A 162 -7.93 0.84 -25.32
N ASP A 163 -7.51 -0.42 -25.42
CA ASP A 163 -6.99 -1.19 -24.29
C ASP A 163 -5.68 -0.60 -23.74
N GLN A 164 -4.80 -0.07 -24.60
CA GLN A 164 -3.59 0.66 -24.18
C GLN A 164 -3.94 1.94 -23.42
N MET A 165 -4.89 2.74 -23.94
CA MET A 165 -5.38 3.94 -23.26
C MET A 165 -5.99 3.60 -21.90
N LEU A 166 -6.84 2.57 -21.85
CA LEU A 166 -7.44 2.10 -20.61
C LEU A 166 -6.38 1.64 -19.62
N ALA A 167 -5.37 0.91 -20.08
CA ALA A 167 -4.27 0.47 -19.24
C ALA A 167 -3.51 1.64 -18.61
N LYS A 168 -3.22 2.68 -19.41
CA LYS A 168 -2.58 3.90 -18.92
C LYS A 168 -3.40 4.58 -17.82
N LEU A 169 -4.69 4.79 -18.08
CA LEU A 169 -5.62 5.39 -17.11
C LEU A 169 -5.71 4.58 -15.81
N LEU A 170 -5.74 3.25 -15.90
CA LEU A 170 -5.78 2.38 -14.72
C LEU A 170 -4.51 2.49 -13.87
N LEU A 171 -3.34 2.62 -14.50
CA LEU A 171 -2.07 2.82 -13.79
C LEU A 171 -2.00 4.21 -13.13
N GLU A 172 -2.48 5.25 -13.81
CA GLU A 172 -2.58 6.61 -13.27
C GLU A 172 -3.54 6.67 -12.06
N CYS A 173 -4.72 6.05 -12.17
CA CYS A 173 -5.70 5.96 -11.08
C CYS A 173 -5.16 5.20 -9.86
N ASN A 174 -4.45 4.08 -10.09
CA ASN A 174 -3.84 3.30 -9.00
C ASN A 174 -2.65 4.01 -8.34
N SER A 175 -2.00 4.95 -9.05
CA SER A 175 -0.90 5.76 -8.51
C SER A 175 -1.42 6.90 -7.63
N ASN A 176 -2.67 7.34 -7.85
CA ASN A 176 -3.38 8.26 -6.98
C ASN A 176 -3.93 7.53 -5.74
N LYS A 177 -3.07 7.39 -4.72
CA LYS A 177 -3.39 6.78 -3.42
C LYS A 177 -4.66 7.34 -2.75
N ASP A 178 -5.09 8.55 -3.13
CA ASP A 178 -6.29 9.21 -2.60
C ASP A 178 -7.61 8.64 -3.16
N ILE A 179 -7.62 8.04 -4.35
CA ILE A 179 -8.85 7.49 -4.96
C ILE A 179 -9.13 6.09 -4.41
N VAL A 180 -8.09 5.26 -4.26
CA VAL A 180 -8.24 3.90 -3.72
C VAL A 180 -8.75 3.95 -2.28
N LYS A 181 -8.25 4.87 -1.45
CA LYS A 181 -8.69 5.01 -0.07
C LYS A 181 -10.18 5.36 0.05
N GLY A 182 -10.66 6.31 -0.76
CA GLY A 182 -12.07 6.73 -0.75
C GLY A 182 -13.05 5.66 -1.26
N VAL A 183 -12.66 4.83 -2.24
CA VAL A 183 -13.52 3.76 -2.75
C VAL A 183 -13.55 2.56 -1.80
N THR A 184 -12.43 2.21 -1.17
CA THR A 184 -12.38 1.09 -0.21
C THR A 184 -13.10 1.43 1.10
N GLU A 185 -12.97 2.67 1.61
CA GLU A 185 -13.70 3.12 2.81
C GLU A 185 -15.22 3.19 2.56
N HIS A 186 -15.67 3.72 1.42
CA HIS A 186 -17.09 3.79 1.07
C HIS A 186 -17.73 2.41 0.79
N TYR A 187 -16.97 1.43 0.31
CA TYR A 187 -17.48 0.06 0.14
C TYR A 187 -17.58 -0.69 1.48
N LEU A 188 -16.64 -0.49 2.40
CA LEU A 188 -16.66 -1.12 3.72
C LEU A 188 -17.75 -0.54 4.63
N GLU A 189 -18.09 0.74 4.49
CA GLU A 189 -19.16 1.37 5.26
C GLU A 189 -20.58 1.00 4.78
N HIS A 190 -20.76 0.54 3.54
CA HIS A 190 -22.09 0.31 2.96
C HIS A 190 -22.43 -1.18 2.72
N PHE A 191 -21.46 -2.09 2.88
CA PHE A 191 -21.67 -3.53 2.63
C PHE A 191 -21.30 -4.46 3.78
N ASN A 192 -21.00 -3.94 4.98
CA ASN A 192 -20.94 -4.75 6.20
C ASN A 192 -22.28 -4.68 6.95
N PRO A 193 -23.21 -5.62 6.76
CA PRO A 193 -24.35 -5.71 7.66
C PRO A 193 -23.85 -6.12 9.06
N PRO A 194 -24.46 -5.59 10.14
CA PRO A 194 -24.06 -5.92 11.50
C PRO A 194 -24.15 -7.44 11.74
N ALA A 195 -23.15 -7.97 12.46
CA ALA A 195 -22.88 -9.40 12.65
C ALA A 195 -24.07 -10.24 13.18
N HIS A 196 -25.16 -9.61 13.63
CA HIS A 196 -26.37 -10.29 14.07
C HIS A 196 -27.26 -10.83 12.94
N GLU A 197 -27.12 -10.37 11.68
CA GLU A 197 -27.97 -10.87 10.56
C GLU A 197 -27.39 -12.08 9.81
N VAL A 198 -26.10 -12.39 9.99
CA VAL A 198 -25.41 -13.45 9.21
C VAL A 198 -25.86 -14.86 9.64
N ASN A 199 -26.28 -15.04 10.90
CA ASN A 199 -26.74 -16.35 11.39
C ASN A 199 -28.16 -16.70 10.93
N SER A 200 -29.02 -15.73 10.62
CA SER A 200 -30.40 -16.01 10.18
C SER A 200 -30.46 -16.48 8.72
N ARG A 201 -29.58 -15.97 7.84
CA ARG A 201 -29.60 -16.32 6.40
C ARG A 201 -28.98 -17.68 6.08
N ARG A 202 -28.13 -18.23 6.96
CA ARG A 202 -27.45 -19.52 6.69
C ARG A 202 -28.39 -20.72 6.86
N GLU A 203 -29.44 -20.60 7.67
CA GLU A 203 -30.43 -21.67 7.88
C GLU A 203 -31.50 -21.74 6.79
N SER A 204 -31.71 -20.66 6.00
CA SER A 204 -32.73 -20.65 4.95
C SER A 204 -32.29 -21.28 3.62
N TYR A 205 -30.99 -21.48 3.39
CA TYR A 205 -30.46 -21.98 2.11
C TYR A 205 -30.26 -23.50 2.03
N THR A 206 -30.25 -24.21 3.16
CA THR A 206 -30.09 -25.68 3.18
C THR A 206 -31.42 -26.45 3.08
N ARG A 207 -32.57 -25.77 2.98
CA ARG A 207 -33.90 -26.42 3.00
C ARG A 207 -34.73 -26.30 1.72
N LYS A 208 -34.16 -25.81 0.61
CA LYS A 208 -34.89 -25.63 -0.66
C LYS A 208 -34.12 -26.14 -1.90
N GLN A 209 -33.35 -27.21 -1.74
CA GLN A 209 -32.95 -28.03 -2.88
C GLN A 209 -33.71 -29.34 -2.79
N ASP A 210 -34.98 -29.29 -3.19
CA ASP A 210 -35.73 -30.37 -3.80
C ASP A 210 -37.06 -29.78 -4.23
N ILE A 211 -37.55 -30.19 -5.41
CA ILE A 211 -38.80 -29.77 -6.06
C ILE A 211 -38.65 -28.47 -6.89
N TYR A 212 -38.41 -28.59 -8.20
CA TYR A 212 -39.42 -28.37 -9.24
C TYR A 212 -38.85 -28.69 -10.65
N PRO A 213 -39.67 -29.14 -11.61
CA PRO A 213 -39.26 -29.59 -12.94
C PRO A 213 -39.30 -28.44 -13.98
N SER A 214 -38.61 -28.67 -15.10
CA SER A 214 -38.79 -27.97 -16.41
C SER A 214 -40.28 -27.95 -16.81
N PRO A 215 -40.86 -26.90 -17.46
CA PRO A 215 -40.60 -26.61 -18.89
C PRO A 215 -40.92 -25.17 -19.43
N GLU A 216 -40.54 -24.99 -20.72
CA GLU A 216 -41.19 -24.21 -21.81
C GLU A 216 -41.17 -22.65 -21.89
N GLU A 217 -40.77 -22.15 -23.07
CA GLU A 217 -41.01 -20.79 -23.61
C GLU A 217 -42.51 -20.55 -23.87
N PRO A 218 -43.03 -19.29 -23.84
CA PRO A 218 -43.09 -18.49 -25.09
C PRO A 218 -43.07 -16.93 -24.96
N GLN A 219 -42.57 -16.31 -26.03
CA GLN A 219 -42.93 -15.05 -26.74
C GLN A 219 -43.59 -13.81 -26.06
N GLU A 220 -42.97 -12.65 -26.39
CA GLU A 220 -43.52 -11.32 -26.76
C GLU A 220 -44.50 -10.54 -25.85
N LYS A 221 -44.10 -9.31 -25.44
CA LYS A 221 -44.79 -8.04 -25.78
C LYS A 221 -44.14 -6.77 -25.21
N ARG A 222 -44.15 -5.74 -26.06
CA ARG A 222 -43.72 -4.34 -25.89
C ARG A 222 -44.33 -3.61 -24.68
N LYS A 223 -43.61 -2.62 -24.14
CA LYS A 223 -44.16 -1.29 -23.79
C LYS A 223 -43.07 -0.21 -23.73
N LYS A 224 -43.30 0.89 -24.46
CA LYS A 224 -42.54 2.14 -24.46
C LYS A 224 -42.89 2.94 -23.20
N GLY A 225 -41.87 3.45 -22.50
CA GLY A 225 -42.01 4.48 -21.46
C GLY A 225 -41.05 5.63 -21.72
N LYS A 226 -41.57 6.78 -22.15
CA LYS A 226 -40.86 8.06 -22.23
C LYS A 226 -40.86 8.69 -20.84
N GLY A 227 -39.69 8.84 -20.21
CA GLY A 227 -39.48 9.73 -19.08
C GLY A 227 -38.64 10.92 -19.51
N LYS A 228 -39.26 12.11 -19.60
CA LYS A 228 -38.55 13.39 -19.65
C LYS A 228 -38.16 13.71 -18.21
N ASN A 229 -36.87 13.91 -17.92
CA ASN A 229 -36.45 14.57 -16.69
C ASN A 229 -35.58 15.79 -17.00
N ASP A 230 -35.84 16.79 -16.19
CA ASP A 230 -35.55 18.20 -16.31
C ASP A 230 -34.09 18.61 -16.52
N SER A 231 -33.99 19.78 -17.17
CA SER A 231 -32.81 20.57 -17.41
C SER A 231 -32.13 21.05 -16.13
N THR A 232 -30.95 20.51 -15.83
CA THR A 232 -29.98 21.16 -14.93
C THR A 232 -29.21 22.21 -15.71
N LYS A 233 -29.52 23.49 -15.45
CA LYS A 233 -28.77 24.64 -15.98
C LYS A 233 -27.30 24.56 -15.54
N PRO A 234 -26.31 24.74 -16.43
CA PRO A 234 -24.92 24.78 -16.02
C PRO A 234 -24.66 26.06 -15.19
N MET A 235 -24.31 25.88 -13.92
CA MET A 235 -23.75 26.96 -13.10
C MET A 235 -22.43 27.44 -13.72
N THR A 236 -22.31 28.75 -13.86
CA THR A 236 -21.24 29.44 -14.57
C THR A 236 -19.84 29.10 -14.03
N SER A 237 -18.96 28.65 -14.92
CA SER A 237 -17.62 28.09 -14.63
C SER A 237 -16.68 28.97 -13.81
N LYS A 238 -16.88 30.29 -13.76
CA LYS A 238 -15.98 31.23 -13.07
C LYS A 238 -15.92 31.09 -11.55
N ILE A 239 -16.98 30.61 -10.91
CA ILE A 239 -17.04 30.45 -9.44
C ILE A 239 -16.24 29.21 -9.03
N PHE A 240 -16.40 28.10 -9.76
CA PHE A 240 -15.70 26.84 -9.49
C PHE A 240 -14.17 26.98 -9.60
N TYR A 241 -13.67 27.73 -10.57
CA TYR A 241 -12.22 27.96 -10.72
C TYR A 241 -11.63 28.78 -9.56
N LYS A 242 -12.35 29.76 -9.02
CA LYS A 242 -11.86 30.56 -7.88
C LYS A 242 -11.80 29.74 -6.60
N GLU A 243 -12.82 28.91 -6.37
CA GLU A 243 -12.90 28.05 -5.19
C GLU A 243 -11.86 26.92 -5.23
N LYS A 244 -11.67 26.29 -6.40
CA LYS A 244 -10.60 25.31 -6.61
C LYS A 244 -9.21 25.90 -6.38
N LEU A 245 -8.95 27.11 -6.88
CA LEU A 245 -7.67 27.80 -6.69
C LEU A 245 -7.42 28.18 -5.22
N ALA A 246 -8.47 28.57 -4.48
CA ALA A 246 -8.37 28.85 -3.05
C ALA A 246 -8.03 27.58 -2.27
N LEU A 247 -8.66 26.45 -2.61
CA LEU A 247 -8.42 25.16 -1.98
C LEU A 247 -6.99 24.65 -2.23
N GLU A 248 -6.47 24.80 -3.45
CA GLU A 248 -5.09 24.44 -3.77
C GLU A 248 -4.07 25.30 -2.99
N LYS A 249 -4.32 26.60 -2.84
CA LYS A 249 -3.48 27.50 -2.02
C LYS A 249 -3.50 27.09 -0.54
N GLN A 250 -4.65 26.70 -0.01
CA GLN A 250 -4.77 26.23 1.37
C GLN A 250 -3.99 24.93 1.59
N LYS A 251 -4.11 23.96 0.68
CA LYS A 251 -3.35 22.70 0.73
C LYS A 251 -1.83 22.94 0.64
N ALA A 252 -1.39 23.87 -0.21
CA ALA A 252 0.02 24.23 -0.33
C ALA A 252 0.55 24.88 0.96
N ALA A 253 -0.22 25.77 1.58
CA ALA A 253 0.13 26.40 2.85
C ALA A 253 0.20 25.37 4.00
N GLU A 254 -0.74 24.43 4.07
CA GLU A 254 -0.74 23.38 5.08
C GLU A 254 0.45 22.43 4.91
N LYS A 255 0.79 22.05 3.67
CA LYS A 255 1.97 21.23 3.37
C LYS A 255 3.25 21.94 3.83
N LYS A 256 3.38 23.24 3.56
CA LYS A 256 4.52 24.05 3.98
C LYS A 256 4.63 24.13 5.52
N ALA A 257 3.51 24.36 6.21
CA ALA A 257 3.49 24.39 7.68
C ALA A 257 3.90 23.06 8.31
N ARG A 258 3.46 21.93 7.74
CA ARG A 258 3.88 20.58 8.19
C ARG A 258 5.37 20.34 7.95
N GLU A 259 5.92 20.88 6.87
CA GLU A 259 7.34 20.76 6.56
C GLU A 259 8.20 21.56 7.54
N GLU A 260 7.84 22.81 7.80
CA GLU A 260 8.48 23.68 8.80
C GLU A 260 8.44 23.07 10.21
N GLU A 261 7.32 22.45 10.59
CA GLU A 261 7.19 21.74 11.88
C GLU A 261 8.14 20.54 11.98
N ARG A 262 8.30 19.76 10.89
CA ARG A 262 9.26 18.63 10.87
C ARG A 262 10.69 19.12 11.01
N ASP A 263 11.04 20.21 10.34
CA ASP A 263 12.38 20.78 10.41
C ASP A 263 12.65 21.39 11.79
N ARG A 264 11.66 22.02 12.43
CA ARG A 264 11.79 22.47 13.83
C ARG A 264 12.07 21.30 14.78
N ARG A 265 11.34 20.19 14.66
CA ARG A 265 11.58 18.98 15.49
C ARG A 265 12.96 18.36 15.25
N ARG A 266 13.44 18.37 14.01
CA ARG A 266 14.79 17.91 13.68
C ARG A 266 15.85 18.78 14.34
N GLU A 267 15.65 20.11 14.34
CA GLU A 267 16.55 21.04 14.99
C GLU A 267 16.55 20.87 16.51
N GLU A 268 15.36 20.79 17.14
CA GLU A 268 15.22 20.50 18.57
C GLU A 268 15.95 19.21 18.96
N TYR A 269 15.84 18.15 18.14
CA TYR A 269 16.54 16.90 18.36
C TYR A 269 18.07 17.06 18.24
N ARG A 270 18.56 17.81 17.25
CA ARG A 270 19.99 18.11 17.10
C ARG A 270 20.54 18.86 18.32
N GLN A 271 19.83 19.89 18.77
CA GLN A 271 20.21 20.69 19.95
C GLN A 271 20.24 19.83 21.21
N ARG A 272 19.23 18.98 21.44
CA ARG A 272 19.20 18.08 22.60
C ARG A 272 20.34 17.05 22.57
N LYS A 273 20.69 16.55 21.38
CA LYS A 273 21.83 15.65 21.19
C LYS A 273 23.16 16.33 21.53
N LEU A 274 23.34 17.59 21.11
CA LEU A 274 24.54 18.38 21.44
C LEU A 274 24.65 18.62 22.96
N GLN A 275 23.55 19.01 23.61
CA GLN A 275 23.54 19.20 25.07
C GLN A 275 23.93 17.92 25.85
N LEU A 276 23.43 16.76 25.41
CA LEU A 276 23.82 15.48 26.01
C LEU A 276 25.31 15.17 25.81
N LEU A 277 25.86 15.46 24.63
CA LEU A 277 27.29 15.29 24.38
C LEU A 277 28.13 16.22 25.26
N GLU A 278 27.73 17.48 25.42
CA GLU A 278 28.41 18.41 26.32
C GLU A 278 28.37 17.95 27.78
N GLN A 279 27.24 17.40 28.25
CA GLN A 279 27.14 16.82 29.59
C GLN A 279 28.10 15.63 29.77
N VAL A 280 28.18 14.73 28.78
CA VAL A 280 29.11 13.59 28.82
C VAL A 280 30.56 14.06 28.85
N VAL A 281 30.92 15.06 28.05
CA VAL A 281 32.29 15.62 28.05
C VAL A 281 32.62 16.29 29.38
N LYS A 282 31.70 17.06 29.97
CA LYS A 282 31.89 17.67 31.30
C LYS A 282 32.06 16.62 32.39
N ASN A 283 31.24 15.57 32.39
CA ASN A 283 31.35 14.48 33.36
C ASN A 283 32.67 13.71 33.22
N ASN A 284 33.15 13.49 31.99
CA ASN A 284 34.44 12.83 31.75
C ASN A 284 35.62 13.69 32.19
N ASN A 285 35.58 15.02 31.99
CA ASN A 285 36.65 15.92 32.43
C ASN A 285 36.71 16.05 33.96
N ASN A 286 35.56 16.03 34.65
CA ASN A 286 35.52 16.04 36.11
C ASN A 286 36.11 14.75 36.73
N ASN A 287 36.02 13.61 36.03
CA ASN A 287 36.63 12.35 36.47
C ASN A 287 38.16 12.28 36.25
N ILE A 288 38.75 13.20 35.48
CA ILE A 288 40.20 13.22 35.21
C ILE A 288 40.94 14.19 36.16
N SER A 289 40.22 15.06 36.89
CA SER A 289 40.80 16.08 37.77
C SER A 289 40.95 15.68 39.25
N SER A 290 40.89 14.38 39.59
CA SER A 290 41.36 13.89 40.90
C SER A 290 42.73 13.18 40.79
N PRO A 291 43.84 13.92 40.63
CA PRO A 291 45.14 13.44 41.05
C PRO A 291 45.38 13.93 42.48
N GLU A 292 45.17 13.06 43.47
CA GLU A 292 45.95 13.01 44.72
C GLU A 292 45.27 12.08 45.72
N ARG A 293 45.94 10.96 45.99
CA ARG A 293 46.30 10.48 47.34
C ARG A 293 47.09 9.18 47.18
N LEU A 294 48.40 9.35 47.00
CA LEU A 294 49.42 8.44 47.52
C LEU A 294 49.59 8.71 49.01
#